data_AF-A0A662J9Y0-F1
#
_entry.id   AF-A0A662J9Y0-F1
#
_cell.length_a   1.000
_cell.length_b   1.000
_cell.length_c   1.000
_cell.angle_alpha   90.00
_cell.angle_beta   90.00
_cell.angle_gamma   90.00
#
_symmetry.space_group_name_H-M   'P 1'
#
loop_
_entity.id
_entity.type
_entity.pdbx_description
1 polymer ?
#
loop_
_entity_poly.entity_id
_entity_poly.type
_entity_poly.pdbx_seq_one_letter_code
_entity_poly.pdbx_strand_id
1 'polypeptide(L)'
;MLGVLSLQLSTGFIIVGAYADKIRKTLFAQLRDAVKRGEVDSREVARASAELNRLLYRIVVDELKSDKGDVIRARIDYDVSGGKISWKYDTLKVEYFKRVPDDEVAKHVEKVVAVAEEVVAERIAYEVKEVVTTAMGDCVLEVMLGERKVGMLAATPLGDLIAVRGAVLEPNPVLVRGKLPAQGSMAETVRRGLQSLIEASEAVDVEEAEKAIKELEAVVERERGGSS
;
A
#
# COMPACT_ATOMS: atom_id res chain seq x y z
N MET A 1 -13.72 5.53 -38.28
CA MET A 1 -13.77 4.28 -37.49
C MET A 1 -14.01 4.70 -36.05
N LEU A 2 -15.25 4.61 -35.57
CA LEU A 2 -15.60 5.00 -34.19
C LEU A 2 -14.93 3.99 -33.24
N GLY A 3 -14.04 4.47 -32.36
CA GLY A 3 -13.28 3.65 -31.45
C GLY A 3 -14.18 2.85 -30.51
N VAL A 4 -13.94 1.55 -30.41
CA VAL A 4 -14.58 0.70 -29.41
C VAL A 4 -14.01 1.08 -28.05
N LEU A 5 -14.85 1.66 -27.18
CA LEU A 5 -14.50 1.93 -25.80
C LEU A 5 -14.45 0.60 -25.04
N SER A 6 -13.24 0.10 -24.79
CA SER A 6 -13.00 -1.02 -23.88
C SER A 6 -13.11 -0.51 -22.44
N LEU A 7 -14.09 -1.01 -21.70
CA LEU A 7 -14.31 -0.68 -20.28
C LEU A 7 -13.87 -1.85 -19.41
N GLN A 8 -13.48 -1.58 -18.17
CA GLN A 8 -13.14 -2.62 -17.19
C GLN A 8 -14.11 -2.58 -16.01
N LEU A 9 -14.70 -3.74 -15.69
CA LEU A 9 -15.41 -3.94 -14.43
C LEU A 9 -14.42 -4.45 -13.37
N SER A 10 -14.45 -3.85 -12.18
CA SER A 10 -13.69 -4.30 -11.01
C SER A 10 -14.59 -4.35 -9.79
N THR A 11 -14.54 -5.46 -9.04
CA THR A 11 -15.28 -5.57 -7.78
C THR A 11 -14.59 -4.84 -6.62
N GLY A 12 -13.29 -4.53 -6.74
CA GLY A 12 -12.45 -4.31 -5.57
C GLY A 12 -12.40 -5.56 -4.68
N PHE A 13 -11.86 -5.44 -3.47
CA PHE A 13 -11.97 -6.50 -2.46
C PHE A 13 -13.41 -6.57 -1.95
N ILE A 14 -14.03 -7.73 -2.08
CA ILE A 14 -15.40 -7.98 -1.63
C ILE A 14 -15.50 -9.38 -1.04
N ILE A 15 -16.28 -9.55 0.02
CA ILE A 15 -16.56 -10.88 0.55
C ILE A 15 -17.29 -11.72 -0.49
N VAL A 16 -17.02 -13.02 -0.53
CA VAL A 16 -17.65 -13.98 -1.44
C VAL A 16 -19.17 -13.92 -1.32
N GLY A 17 -19.70 -13.78 -0.11
CA GLY A 17 -21.15 -13.68 0.11
C GLY A 17 -21.84 -12.51 -0.60
N ALA A 18 -21.11 -11.50 -1.08
CA ALA A 18 -21.67 -10.25 -1.61
C ALA A 18 -21.21 -9.90 -3.04
N TYR A 19 -20.38 -10.71 -3.69
CA TYR A 19 -19.80 -10.34 -4.98
C TYR A 19 -20.87 -10.15 -6.08
N ALA A 20 -21.95 -10.94 -6.06
CA ALA A 20 -22.98 -10.91 -7.08
C ALA A 20 -23.71 -9.55 -7.14
N ASP A 21 -24.03 -9.00 -5.97
CA ASP A 21 -24.63 -7.68 -5.83
C ASP A 21 -23.64 -6.57 -6.20
N LYS A 22 -22.36 -6.74 -5.85
CA LYS A 22 -21.32 -5.78 -6.18
C LYS A 22 -21.16 -5.65 -7.70
N ILE A 23 -21.10 -6.75 -8.43
CA ILE A 23 -20.99 -6.76 -9.90
C ILE A 23 -22.17 -6.03 -10.53
N ARG A 24 -23.39 -6.37 -10.12
CA ARG A 24 -24.60 -5.73 -10.63
C ARG A 24 -24.55 -4.22 -10.39
N LYS A 25 -24.34 -3.79 -9.15
CA LYS A 25 -24.30 -2.36 -8.79
C LYS A 25 -23.21 -1.62 -9.55
N THR A 26 -22.02 -2.21 -9.69
CA THR A 26 -20.89 -1.61 -10.40
C THR A 26 -21.19 -1.48 -11.89
N LEU A 27 -21.71 -2.51 -12.55
CA LEU A 27 -22.02 -2.45 -13.98
C LEU A 27 -23.13 -1.42 -14.28
N PHE A 28 -24.19 -1.38 -13.47
CA PHE A 28 -25.23 -0.35 -13.57
C PHE A 28 -24.68 1.05 -13.35
N ALA A 29 -23.75 1.24 -12.42
CA ALA A 29 -23.11 2.53 -12.19
C ALA A 29 -22.26 2.97 -13.39
N GLN A 30 -21.46 2.06 -13.95
CA GLN A 30 -20.61 2.33 -15.13
C GLN A 30 -21.43 2.68 -16.37
N LEU A 31 -22.58 2.01 -16.57
CA LEU A 31 -23.42 2.19 -17.75
C LEU A 31 -24.62 3.13 -17.53
N ARG A 32 -24.69 3.81 -16.38
CA ARG A 32 -25.82 4.68 -16.02
C ARG A 32 -26.15 5.70 -17.11
N ASP A 33 -25.13 6.34 -17.66
CA ASP A 33 -25.35 7.42 -18.63
C ASP A 33 -25.67 6.86 -20.03
N ALA A 34 -25.12 5.70 -20.40
CA ALA A 34 -25.50 4.98 -21.62
C ALA A 34 -26.96 4.52 -21.57
N VAL A 35 -27.42 4.06 -20.41
CA VAL A 35 -28.83 3.71 -20.18
C VAL A 35 -29.73 4.94 -20.29
N LYS A 36 -29.35 6.07 -19.69
CA LYS A 36 -30.11 7.33 -19.81
C LYS A 36 -30.22 7.83 -21.24
N ARG A 37 -29.18 7.61 -22.06
CA ARG A 37 -29.17 7.98 -23.49
C ARG A 37 -29.88 6.95 -24.39
N GLY A 38 -30.36 5.83 -23.84
CA GLY A 38 -30.99 4.76 -24.61
C GLY A 38 -30.02 3.94 -25.47
N GLU A 39 -28.71 4.06 -25.23
CA GLU A 39 -27.68 3.31 -25.94
C GLU A 39 -27.62 1.84 -25.48
N VAL A 40 -28.03 1.56 -24.24
CA VAL A 40 -28.08 0.22 -23.63
C VAL A 40 -29.35 0.10 -22.78
N ASP A 41 -30.07 -1.03 -22.88
CA ASP A 41 -31.25 -1.28 -22.06
C ASP A 41 -30.86 -1.77 -20.64
N SER A 42 -31.60 -1.38 -19.60
CA SER A 42 -31.38 -1.87 -18.23
C SER A 42 -31.49 -3.40 -18.11
N ARG A 43 -32.31 -4.05 -18.94
CA ARG A 43 -32.41 -5.51 -19.05
C ARG A 43 -31.13 -6.13 -19.58
N GLU A 44 -30.46 -5.46 -20.52
CA GLU A 44 -29.17 -5.91 -21.05
C GLU A 44 -28.09 -5.85 -19.96
N VAL A 45 -28.05 -4.76 -19.18
CA VAL A 45 -27.14 -4.64 -18.02
C VAL A 45 -27.39 -5.76 -17.00
N ALA A 46 -28.66 -6.07 -16.71
CA ALA A 46 -29.02 -7.17 -15.81
C ALA A 46 -28.61 -8.54 -16.37
N ARG A 47 -28.81 -8.78 -17.67
CA ARG A 47 -28.39 -10.00 -18.36
C ARG A 47 -26.87 -10.19 -18.27
N ALA A 48 -26.10 -9.18 -18.64
CA ALA A 48 -24.64 -9.22 -18.62
C ALA A 48 -24.10 -9.45 -17.19
N SER A 49 -24.71 -8.80 -16.19
CA SER A 49 -24.37 -9.03 -14.77
C SER A 49 -24.63 -10.48 -14.35
N ALA A 50 -25.78 -11.05 -14.74
CA ALA A 50 -26.13 -12.43 -14.41
C ALA A 50 -25.21 -13.46 -15.09
N GLU A 51 -24.78 -13.19 -16.33
CA GLU A 51 -23.81 -14.03 -17.05
C GLU A 51 -22.46 -14.08 -16.32
N LEU A 52 -21.90 -12.91 -15.97
CA LEU A 52 -20.64 -12.84 -15.23
C LEU A 52 -20.76 -13.48 -13.83
N ASN A 53 -21.89 -13.26 -13.13
CA ASN A 53 -22.15 -13.89 -11.83
C ASN A 53 -22.16 -15.42 -11.91
N ARG A 54 -22.73 -16.01 -12.97
CA ARG A 54 -22.72 -17.47 -13.16
C ARG A 54 -21.31 -18.01 -13.39
N LEU A 55 -20.51 -17.30 -14.19
CA LEU A 55 -19.12 -17.67 -14.43
C LEU A 55 -18.31 -17.62 -13.13
N LEU A 56 -18.44 -16.54 -12.37
CA LEU A 56 -17.74 -16.38 -11.11
C LEU A 56 -18.24 -17.34 -10.03
N TYR A 57 -19.52 -17.71 -10.01
CA TYR A 57 -20.03 -18.75 -9.12
C TYR A 57 -19.28 -20.06 -9.34
N ARG A 58 -19.13 -20.47 -10.61
CA ARG A 58 -18.39 -21.69 -10.95
C ARG A 58 -16.94 -21.60 -10.47
N ILE A 59 -16.25 -20.49 -10.73
CA ILE A 59 -14.85 -20.33 -10.32
C ILE A 59 -14.71 -20.30 -8.79
N VAL A 60 -15.47 -19.43 -8.12
CA VAL A 60 -15.28 -19.09 -6.70
C VAL A 60 -15.87 -20.17 -5.79
N VAL A 61 -17.09 -20.62 -6.08
CA VAL A 61 -17.80 -21.59 -5.24
C VAL A 61 -17.51 -23.02 -5.66
N ASP A 62 -17.57 -23.33 -6.96
CA ASP A 62 -17.45 -24.72 -7.41
C ASP A 62 -15.98 -25.17 -7.51
N GLU A 63 -15.09 -24.37 -8.09
CA GLU A 63 -13.67 -24.74 -8.26
C GLU A 63 -12.84 -24.41 -7.00
N LEU A 64 -12.92 -23.18 -6.49
CA LEU A 64 -12.12 -22.75 -5.33
C LEU A 64 -12.69 -23.19 -3.97
N LYS A 65 -13.94 -23.69 -3.93
CA LYS A 65 -14.62 -24.14 -2.71
C LYS A 65 -14.59 -23.08 -1.60
N SER A 66 -14.79 -21.81 -1.96
CA SER A 66 -14.72 -20.70 -1.02
C SER A 66 -15.87 -20.70 -0.01
N ASP A 67 -15.60 -20.20 1.18
CA ASP A 67 -16.57 -19.85 2.20
C ASP A 67 -17.12 -18.43 1.98
N LYS A 68 -18.32 -18.15 2.53
CA LYS A 68 -18.97 -16.83 2.36
C LYS A 68 -18.15 -15.66 2.93
N GLY A 69 -17.32 -15.94 3.94
CA GLY A 69 -16.48 -14.97 4.63
C GLY A 69 -15.11 -14.74 3.97
N ASP A 70 -14.76 -15.55 2.97
CA ASP A 70 -13.56 -15.31 2.17
C ASP A 70 -13.71 -14.04 1.34
N VAL A 71 -12.59 -13.52 0.84
CA VAL A 71 -12.57 -12.30 0.03
C VAL A 71 -12.11 -12.63 -1.39
N ILE A 72 -12.73 -11.97 -2.36
CA ILE A 72 -12.30 -12.02 -3.77
C ILE A 72 -12.10 -10.62 -4.35
N ARG A 73 -11.32 -10.54 -5.41
CA ARG A 73 -11.29 -9.40 -6.34
C ARG A 73 -11.37 -9.92 -7.77
N ALA A 74 -12.45 -9.60 -8.48
CA ALA A 74 -12.64 -9.93 -9.88
C ALA A 74 -12.50 -8.69 -10.76
N ARG A 75 -11.77 -8.82 -11.86
CA ARG A 75 -11.58 -7.80 -12.89
C ARG A 75 -11.77 -8.41 -14.27
N ILE A 76 -12.54 -7.76 -15.14
CA ILE A 76 -12.79 -8.21 -16.50
C ILE A 76 -13.14 -7.03 -17.41
N ASP A 77 -12.64 -7.06 -18.63
CA ASP A 77 -12.94 -6.06 -19.64
C ASP A 77 -14.20 -6.42 -20.44
N TYR A 78 -14.88 -5.41 -20.97
CA TYR A 78 -16.04 -5.58 -21.84
C TYR A 78 -16.16 -4.44 -22.84
N ASP A 79 -16.86 -4.73 -23.94
CA ASP A 79 -17.25 -3.75 -24.95
C ASP A 79 -18.76 -3.55 -24.96
N VAL A 80 -19.18 -2.36 -25.37
CA VAL A 80 -20.59 -2.05 -25.66
C VAL A 80 -20.73 -1.72 -27.14
N SER A 81 -21.51 -2.51 -27.86
CA SER A 81 -21.73 -2.33 -29.30
C SER A 81 -23.17 -2.69 -29.68
N GLY A 82 -23.85 -1.80 -30.41
CA GLY A 82 -25.23 -2.05 -30.86
C GLY A 82 -26.21 -2.32 -29.71
N GLY A 83 -25.99 -1.68 -28.55
CA GLY A 83 -26.79 -1.89 -27.34
C GLY A 83 -26.59 -3.21 -26.63
N LYS A 84 -25.54 -3.96 -26.98
CA LYS A 84 -25.18 -5.24 -26.35
C LYS A 84 -23.84 -5.13 -25.62
N ILE A 85 -23.74 -5.79 -24.47
CA ILE A 85 -22.53 -5.89 -23.65
C ILE A 85 -21.85 -7.23 -23.94
N SER A 86 -20.57 -7.19 -24.29
CA SER A 86 -19.77 -8.37 -24.59
C SER A 86 -18.54 -8.43 -23.68
N TRP A 87 -18.43 -9.49 -22.87
CA TRP A 87 -17.28 -9.73 -21.99
C TRP A 87 -16.07 -10.24 -22.77
N LYS A 88 -14.87 -9.75 -22.44
CA LYS A 88 -13.58 -10.27 -22.91
C LYS A 88 -13.06 -11.29 -21.91
N TYR A 89 -13.52 -12.53 -22.03
CA TYR A 89 -13.26 -13.58 -21.03
C TYR A 89 -11.77 -13.89 -20.81
N ASP A 90 -10.92 -13.68 -21.82
CA ASP A 90 -9.46 -13.79 -21.75
C ASP A 90 -8.81 -12.76 -20.81
N THR A 91 -9.50 -11.67 -20.52
CA THR A 91 -9.03 -10.63 -19.57
C THR A 91 -9.46 -10.87 -18.12
N LEU A 92 -10.25 -11.92 -17.87
CA LEU A 92 -10.77 -12.21 -16.53
C LEU A 92 -9.62 -12.53 -15.57
N LYS A 93 -9.49 -11.72 -14.52
CA LYS A 93 -8.57 -11.93 -13.41
C LYS A 93 -9.37 -12.06 -12.12
N VAL A 94 -9.18 -13.17 -11.40
CA VAL A 94 -9.79 -13.42 -10.09
C VAL A 94 -8.68 -13.64 -9.07
N GLU A 95 -8.69 -12.82 -8.04
CA GLU A 95 -7.85 -12.98 -6.85
C GLU A 95 -8.73 -13.50 -5.71
N TYR A 96 -8.20 -14.44 -4.92
CA TYR A 96 -8.92 -15.10 -3.84
C TYR A 96 -8.08 -15.09 -2.56
N PHE A 97 -8.72 -14.73 -1.45
CA PHE A 97 -8.11 -14.57 -0.14
C PHE A 97 -8.93 -15.39 0.85
N LYS A 98 -8.32 -16.46 1.35
CA LYS A 98 -8.94 -17.32 2.35
C LYS A 98 -8.92 -16.65 3.71
N ARG A 99 -10.06 -16.62 4.39
CA ARG A 99 -10.18 -16.10 5.74
C ARG A 99 -9.50 -17.05 6.73
N VAL A 100 -8.66 -16.50 7.60
CA VAL A 100 -8.14 -17.23 8.76
C VAL A 100 -9.28 -17.38 9.78
N PRO A 101 -9.49 -18.58 10.36
CA PRO A 101 -10.52 -18.80 11.38
C PRO A 101 -10.40 -17.84 12.58
N ASP A 102 -11.54 -17.43 13.13
CA ASP A 102 -11.56 -16.44 14.23
C ASP A 102 -10.88 -16.94 15.49
N ASP A 103 -10.94 -18.24 15.78
CA ASP A 103 -10.28 -18.86 16.93
C ASP A 103 -8.75 -18.86 16.80
N GLU A 104 -8.24 -18.98 15.58
CA GLU A 104 -6.80 -18.86 15.30
C GLU A 104 -6.35 -17.40 15.47
N VAL A 105 -7.08 -16.46 14.87
CA VAL A 105 -6.80 -15.02 15.04
C VAL A 105 -6.86 -14.62 16.52
N ALA A 106 -7.88 -15.08 17.26
CA ALA A 106 -8.06 -14.77 18.67
C ALA A 106 -6.85 -15.18 19.53
N LYS A 107 -6.27 -16.36 19.29
CA LYS A 107 -5.05 -16.81 20.00
C LYS A 107 -3.89 -15.84 19.83
N HIS A 108 -3.69 -15.31 18.62
CA HIS A 108 -2.64 -14.34 18.35
C HIS A 108 -2.92 -12.99 19.01
N VAL A 109 -4.18 -12.53 18.94
CA VAL A 109 -4.61 -11.28 19.57
C VAL A 109 -4.43 -11.35 21.09
N GLU A 110 -4.95 -12.39 21.74
CA GLU A 110 -4.83 -12.58 23.19
C GLU A 110 -3.38 -12.59 23.65
N LYS A 111 -2.49 -13.28 22.92
CA LYS A 111 -1.07 -13.35 23.22
C LYS A 111 -0.41 -11.96 23.22
N VAL A 112 -0.71 -11.12 22.23
CA VAL A 112 -0.09 -9.79 22.11
C VAL A 112 -0.75 -8.80 23.07
N VAL A 113 -2.07 -8.86 23.24
CA VAL A 113 -2.82 -8.00 24.17
C VAL A 113 -2.36 -8.19 25.62
N ALA A 114 -2.00 -9.42 26.01
CA ALA A 114 -1.48 -9.71 27.35
C ALA A 114 -0.20 -8.93 27.71
N VAL A 115 0.55 -8.46 26.70
CA VAL A 115 1.79 -7.69 26.85
C VAL A 115 1.70 -6.33 26.14
N ALA A 116 0.49 -5.82 25.89
CA ALA A 116 0.29 -4.62 25.09
C ALA A 116 1.01 -3.38 25.64
N GLU A 117 0.98 -3.19 26.96
CA GLU A 117 1.68 -2.06 27.60
C GLU A 117 3.19 -2.15 27.40
N GLU A 118 3.76 -3.36 27.46
CA GLU A 118 5.18 -3.60 27.18
C GLU A 118 5.51 -3.35 25.71
N VAL A 119 4.69 -3.85 24.78
CA VAL A 119 4.87 -3.63 23.32
C VAL A 119 4.79 -2.15 22.96
N VAL A 120 3.90 -1.39 23.60
CA VAL A 120 3.77 0.05 23.36
C VAL A 120 4.91 0.83 24.02
N ALA A 121 5.41 0.38 25.18
CA ALA A 121 6.52 1.00 25.88
C ALA A 121 7.90 0.60 25.33
N GLU A 122 7.99 -0.50 24.56
CA GLU A 122 9.23 -1.00 23.99
C GLU A 122 9.80 0.04 23.02
N ARG A 123 10.94 0.62 23.41
CA ARG A 123 11.67 1.55 22.54
C ARG A 123 12.14 0.78 21.32
N ILE A 124 11.75 1.29 20.16
CA ILE A 124 12.06 0.68 18.88
C ILE A 124 13.57 0.82 18.66
N ALA A 125 14.26 -0.31 18.64
CA ALA A 125 15.69 -0.36 18.41
C ALA A 125 15.99 -0.14 16.91
N TYR A 126 15.94 1.12 16.47
CA TYR A 126 16.43 1.48 15.14
C TYR A 126 17.96 1.39 15.10
N GLU A 127 18.46 0.75 14.05
CA GLU A 127 19.86 0.89 13.67
C GLU A 127 19.98 1.90 12.53
N VAL A 128 21.14 2.56 12.44
CA VAL A 128 21.44 3.45 11.31
C VAL A 128 22.78 3.08 10.68
N LYS A 129 22.83 3.11 9.35
CA LYS A 129 24.03 2.79 8.56
C LYS A 129 24.38 3.98 7.68
N GLU A 130 25.62 4.46 7.77
CA GLU A 130 26.12 5.51 6.86
C GLU A 130 26.25 4.93 5.45
N VAL A 131 25.62 5.61 4.49
CA VAL A 131 25.54 5.17 3.09
C VAL A 131 26.49 5.99 2.22
N VAL A 132 26.53 7.29 2.46
CA VAL A 132 27.43 8.25 1.80
C VAL A 132 27.62 9.49 2.67
N THR A 133 28.76 10.14 2.50
CA THR A 133 29.03 11.49 3.03
C THR A 133 29.25 12.42 1.84
N THR A 134 28.49 13.52 1.78
CA THR A 134 28.61 14.51 0.70
C THR A 134 29.87 15.36 0.89
N ALA A 135 30.30 16.05 -0.16
CA ALA A 135 31.41 17.00 -0.09
C ALA A 135 31.20 18.15 0.93
N MET A 136 29.94 18.45 1.29
CA MET A 136 29.59 19.45 2.29
C MET A 136 29.59 18.90 3.73
N GLY A 137 29.90 17.61 3.90
CA GLY A 137 29.94 16.94 5.21
C GLY A 137 28.58 16.44 5.69
N ASP A 138 27.55 16.42 4.82
CA ASP A 138 26.27 15.79 5.16
C ASP A 138 26.42 14.27 5.08
N CYS A 139 25.97 13.54 6.10
CA CYS A 139 25.87 12.08 6.02
C CYS A 139 24.45 11.68 5.66
N VAL A 140 24.30 10.83 4.65
CA VAL A 140 23.03 10.14 4.38
C VAL A 140 23.09 8.75 5.02
N LEU A 141 22.07 8.46 5.82
CA LEU A 141 21.95 7.29 6.68
C LEU A 141 20.74 6.47 6.26
N GLU A 142 20.90 5.16 6.19
CA GLU A 142 19.79 4.20 6.14
C GLU A 142 19.31 3.90 7.55
N VAL A 143 17.99 3.89 7.74
CA VAL A 143 17.35 3.48 9.01
C VAL A 143 16.87 2.04 8.86
N MET A 144 17.27 1.20 9.79
CA MET A 144 16.97 -0.23 9.80
C MET A 144 16.13 -0.60 11.03
N LEU A 145 15.14 -1.45 10.82
CA LEU A 145 14.39 -2.11 11.90
C LEU A 145 14.57 -3.63 11.75
N GLY A 146 15.44 -4.19 12.58
CA GLY A 146 16.01 -5.52 12.33
C GLY A 146 16.80 -5.53 11.02
N GLU A 147 16.50 -6.47 10.12
CA GLU A 147 17.19 -6.59 8.82
C GLU A 147 16.57 -5.73 7.71
N ARG A 148 15.43 -5.07 7.98
CA ARG A 148 14.67 -4.33 6.96
C ARG A 148 15.05 -2.85 6.96
N LYS A 149 15.34 -2.30 5.78
CA LYS A 149 15.44 -0.85 5.57
C LYS A 149 14.04 -0.26 5.67
N VAL A 150 13.84 0.63 6.64
CA VAL A 150 12.54 1.27 6.92
C VAL A 150 12.58 2.78 6.74
N GLY A 151 13.74 3.36 6.43
CA GLY A 151 13.82 4.81 6.25
C GLY A 151 15.18 5.30 5.76
N MET A 152 15.25 6.61 5.56
CA MET A 152 16.50 7.31 5.27
C MET A 152 16.50 8.68 5.93
N LEU A 153 17.68 9.09 6.38
CA LEU A 153 17.92 10.37 7.04
C LEU A 153 19.14 11.05 6.40
N ALA A 154 19.07 12.36 6.25
CA ALA A 154 20.23 13.22 6.08
C ALA A 154 20.56 13.85 7.44
N ALA A 155 21.81 13.73 7.83
CA ALA A 155 22.38 14.37 9.00
C ALA A 155 23.40 15.42 8.56
N THR A 156 23.19 16.67 8.97
CA THR A 156 24.02 17.81 8.61
C THR A 156 24.68 18.37 9.88
N PRO A 157 26.01 18.43 9.95
CA PRO A 157 26.71 19.03 11.10
C PRO A 157 26.49 20.55 11.12
N LEU A 158 26.13 21.07 12.30
CA LEU A 158 25.89 22.48 12.59
C LEU A 158 26.60 22.87 13.88
N GLY A 159 27.93 22.93 13.84
CA GLY A 159 28.75 23.24 15.01
C GLY A 159 28.67 22.13 16.06
N ASP A 160 28.06 22.43 17.20
CA ASP A 160 27.81 21.50 18.31
C ASP A 160 26.51 20.69 18.16
N LEU A 161 25.74 20.95 17.10
CA LEU A 161 24.49 20.25 16.79
C LEU A 161 24.60 19.47 15.48
N ILE A 162 23.74 18.47 15.32
CA ILE A 162 23.51 17.75 14.08
C ILE A 162 22.04 17.93 13.72
N ALA A 163 21.76 18.60 12.60
CA ALA A 163 20.41 18.67 12.06
C ALA A 163 20.09 17.34 11.35
N VAL A 164 18.96 16.74 11.70
CA VAL A 164 18.50 15.48 11.10
C VAL A 164 17.19 15.76 10.37
N ARG A 165 17.12 15.31 9.10
CA ARG A 165 15.92 15.38 8.27
C ARG A 165 15.74 14.09 7.48
N GLY A 166 14.52 13.63 7.28
CA GLY A 166 14.24 12.48 6.44
C GLY A 166 12.93 11.82 6.82
N ALA A 167 12.82 10.52 6.61
CA ALA A 167 11.60 9.79 6.92
C ALA A 167 11.85 8.34 7.33
N VAL A 168 10.91 7.82 8.11
CA VAL A 168 10.81 6.41 8.52
C VAL A 168 9.39 5.93 8.17
N LEU A 169 9.25 4.73 7.63
CA LEU A 169 7.99 4.13 7.20
C LEU A 169 7.36 3.23 8.27
N GLU A 170 8.18 2.61 9.10
CA GLU A 170 7.74 1.60 10.07
C GLU A 170 8.22 1.90 11.49
N PRO A 171 7.39 1.64 12.52
CA PRO A 171 6.06 1.03 12.42
C PRO A 171 4.99 2.02 11.94
N ASN A 172 5.29 3.32 11.99
CA ASN A 172 4.41 4.38 11.51
C ASN A 172 5.19 5.29 10.55
N PRO A 173 4.57 5.75 9.44
CA PRO A 173 5.20 6.73 8.57
C PRO A 173 5.33 8.09 9.27
N VAL A 174 6.57 8.59 9.36
CA VAL A 174 6.91 9.83 10.06
C VAL A 174 7.96 10.60 9.26
N LEU A 175 7.76 11.92 9.11
CA LEU A 175 8.81 12.83 8.66
C LEU A 175 9.66 13.26 9.86
N VAL A 176 10.89 12.76 9.91
CA VAL A 176 11.82 13.08 10.99
C VAL A 176 12.45 14.44 10.70
N ARG A 177 12.28 15.40 11.62
CA ARG A 177 12.98 16.69 11.55
C ARG A 177 13.35 17.17 12.95
N GLY A 178 14.64 17.41 13.18
CA GLY A 178 15.08 18.00 14.43
C GLY A 178 16.58 18.23 14.50
N LYS A 179 17.05 18.51 15.72
CA LYS A 179 18.47 18.71 16.02
C LYS A 179 18.87 17.84 17.18
N LEU A 180 20.06 17.25 17.11
CA LEU A 180 20.67 16.45 18.16
C LEU A 180 21.99 17.09 18.59
N PRO A 181 22.35 17.05 19.88
CA PRO A 181 23.68 17.45 20.32
C PRO A 181 24.72 16.48 19.76
N ALA A 182 25.77 17.00 19.11
CA ALA A 182 26.82 16.19 18.52
C ALA A 182 27.60 15.43 19.61
N GLN A 183 27.53 14.10 19.60
CA GLN A 183 28.24 13.23 20.54
C GLN A 183 28.79 11.98 19.82
N GLY A 184 30.10 11.91 19.64
CA GLY A 184 30.74 10.80 18.91
C GLY A 184 30.58 10.95 17.40
N SER A 185 30.41 9.84 16.69
CA SER A 185 30.18 9.86 15.23
C SER A 185 28.77 10.34 14.88
N MET A 186 28.56 10.70 13.61
CA MET A 186 27.25 11.15 13.12
C MET A 186 26.22 10.03 13.20
N ALA A 187 26.56 8.83 12.73
CA ALA A 187 25.76 7.63 12.93
C ALA A 187 25.41 7.38 14.40
N GLU A 188 26.39 7.50 15.31
CA GLU A 188 26.16 7.22 16.73
C GLU A 188 25.21 8.25 17.36
N THR A 189 25.40 9.54 17.06
CA THR A 189 24.52 10.62 17.52
C THR A 189 23.09 10.38 17.04
N VAL A 190 22.91 10.11 15.74
CA VAL A 190 21.59 9.88 15.15
C VAL A 190 20.95 8.63 15.74
N ARG A 191 21.68 7.50 15.85
CA ARG A 191 21.16 6.27 16.47
C ARG A 191 20.60 6.49 17.86
N ARG A 192 21.32 7.25 18.70
CA ARG A 192 20.92 7.52 20.09
C ARG A 192 19.70 8.43 20.18
N GLY A 193 19.59 9.41 19.28
CA GLY A 193 18.55 10.44 19.30
C GLY A 193 17.31 10.16 18.44
N LEU A 194 17.39 9.19 17.52
CA LEU A 194 16.35 8.96 16.50
C LEU A 194 14.98 8.69 17.10
N GLN A 195 14.90 7.82 18.12
CA GLN A 195 13.65 7.51 18.83
C GLN A 195 12.96 8.80 19.31
N SER A 196 13.70 9.67 19.98
CA SER A 196 13.16 10.93 20.51
C SER A 196 12.76 11.92 19.40
N LEU A 197 13.47 11.92 18.26
CA LEU A 197 13.07 12.72 17.11
C LEU A 197 11.77 12.21 16.50
N ILE A 198 11.59 10.89 16.41
CA ILE A 198 10.37 10.26 15.89
C ILE A 198 9.18 10.58 16.81
N GLU A 199 9.35 10.42 18.13
CA GLU A 199 8.31 10.74 19.12
C GLU A 199 7.88 12.21 19.11
N ALA A 200 8.81 13.11 18.75
CA ALA A 200 8.53 14.54 18.63
C ALA A 200 8.01 14.96 17.24
N SER A 201 7.99 14.04 16.27
CA SER A 201 7.57 14.31 14.89
C SER A 201 6.12 13.90 14.67
N GLU A 202 5.44 14.58 13.76
CA GLU A 202 4.06 14.25 13.40
C GLU A 202 4.03 13.08 12.40
N ALA A 203 3.03 12.20 12.55
CA ALA A 203 2.78 11.12 11.61
C ALA A 203 2.26 11.69 10.27
N VAL A 204 2.67 11.06 9.18
CA VAL A 204 2.29 11.42 7.81
C VAL A 204 1.72 10.22 7.07
N ASP A 205 1.19 10.44 5.87
CA ASP A 205 0.81 9.35 4.99
C ASP A 205 2.05 8.66 4.38
N VAL A 206 1.90 7.37 4.05
CA VAL A 206 2.97 6.54 3.48
C VAL A 206 3.60 7.19 2.24
N GLU A 207 2.78 7.76 1.36
CA GLU A 207 3.24 8.38 0.10
C GLU A 207 4.21 9.55 0.36
N GLU A 208 3.95 10.34 1.41
CA GLU A 208 4.79 11.49 1.77
C GLU A 208 6.14 11.03 2.33
N ALA A 209 6.13 10.04 3.23
CA ALA A 209 7.34 9.44 3.77
C ALA A 209 8.19 8.77 2.68
N GLU A 210 7.56 8.01 1.76
CA GLU A 210 8.25 7.40 0.62
C GLU A 210 8.89 8.45 -0.30
N LYS A 211 8.21 9.56 -0.54
CA LYS A 211 8.75 10.65 -1.38
C LYS A 211 10.02 11.22 -0.77
N ALA A 212 10.03 11.50 0.54
CA ALA A 212 11.21 11.98 1.24
C ALA A 212 12.37 10.97 1.21
N ILE A 213 12.09 9.66 1.32
CA ILE A 213 13.11 8.61 1.17
C ILE A 213 13.69 8.62 -0.23
N LYS A 214 12.84 8.64 -1.28
CA LYS A 214 13.28 8.67 -2.69
C LYS A 214 14.15 9.90 -3.00
N GLU A 215 13.85 11.05 -2.41
CA GLU A 215 14.68 12.25 -2.55
C GLU A 215 16.10 12.04 -1.99
N LEU A 216 16.24 11.34 -0.86
CA LEU A 216 17.53 11.00 -0.27
C LEU A 216 18.25 9.87 -1.02
N GLU A 217 17.53 8.90 -1.56
CA GLU A 217 18.10 7.87 -2.45
C GLU A 217 18.73 8.50 -3.69
N ALA A 218 18.06 9.49 -4.30
CA ALA A 218 18.62 10.25 -5.43
C ALA A 218 19.88 11.06 -5.06
N VAL A 219 20.07 11.43 -3.78
CA VAL A 219 21.35 12.00 -3.32
C VAL A 219 22.43 10.91 -3.30
N VAL A 220 22.14 9.75 -2.73
CA VAL A 220 23.08 8.62 -2.67
C VAL A 220 23.56 8.20 -4.07
N GLU A 221 22.64 8.08 -5.03
CA GLU A 221 22.97 7.71 -6.41
C GLU A 221 23.92 8.73 -7.07
N ARG A 222 23.69 10.03 -6.86
CA ARG A 222 24.53 11.10 -7.43
C ARG A 222 25.95 11.06 -6.89
N GLU A 223 26.10 10.93 -5.57
CA GLU A 223 27.42 10.90 -4.93
C GLU A 223 28.20 9.62 -5.30
N ARG A 224 27.52 8.48 -5.43
CA ARG A 224 28.15 7.22 -5.86
C ARG A 224 28.52 7.22 -7.35
N GLY A 225 27.69 7.81 -8.21
CA GLY A 225 27.96 7.92 -9.65
C GLY A 225 29.03 8.96 -10.01
N GLY A 226 29.26 9.96 -9.15
CA GLY A 226 30.28 11.00 -9.35
C GLY A 226 31.72 10.61 -8.98
N SER A 227 31.94 9.38 -8.47
CA SER A 227 33.28 8.87 -8.09
C SER A 227 34.01 8.14 -9.24
N SER A 228 33.72 8.49 -10.51
CA SER A 228 34.34 7.90 -11.71
C SER A 228 35.45 8.78 -12.28
#